data_AF-A0A8S1WY40-F1
#
_entry.id   AF-A0A8S1WY40-F1
#
_cell.length_a   1.000
_cell.length_b   1.000
_cell.length_c   1.000
_cell.angle_alpha   90.00
_cell.angle_beta   90.00
_cell.angle_gamma   90.00
#
_symmetry.space_group_name_H-M   'P 1'
#
loop_
_entity.id
_entity.type
_entity.pdbx_description
1 polymer ?
#
loop_
_entity_poly.entity_id
_entity_poly.type
_entity_poly.pdbx_seq_one_letter_code
_entity_poly.pdbx_strand_id
1 'polypeptide(L)'
;MSYFLQSIDQFGVQQKLQIPPIKPTQKSAFGGLVTLILYGVSLGYFLYQFYEWQQNNKLPKITFLQEQIQDGQKLQIEGVFTEISYLKTLNNPIDPFNPQSLIFQPILEIVPQNRSNIQSIPLILDQEKLENGKIITKFLIKNIELSNSPANLPIRKIINYQLSLGYCNPNSLQEGQQCANQDTVDQFYKQTNFFQVTIFIQQFDPRTKKLKYIPKFFIFDMIKDQLYTNQFILKVGELSMDDGFLFPNSNKYTYLSDLQVISAQYDQVYSKNIYGKELISILFFNLDQIKLVNMVEYPKISEILADTGSIISWILSISFIVSKYNENLSIEKTQREIITMYYNDFIDFQIQKNWLGKVQRVNCKGKEYDLQKSEEILNRLDRIAIEKMNYLNLQNEVAKLQLILQEHLGLQQIKKYLESKFTLESLFDKLGIPEKISQQEINQIHAQQELQQEVVQQLNIEGEIDSKFNKDIVEQEVELRMGLLDMKTSENLQFREQNSNLQIQESLQQINNYLTVINVDKTDGIK
;
A
#
# COMPACT_ATOMS: atom_id res chain seq x y z
N MET A 1 -8.73 -32.89 25.74
CA MET A 1 -8.80 -32.04 24.52
C MET A 1 -9.82 -30.89 24.64
N SER A 2 -11.06 -31.13 25.09
CA SER A 2 -12.09 -30.07 25.23
C SER A 2 -11.70 -28.89 26.13
N TYR A 3 -11.06 -29.14 27.29
CA TYR A 3 -10.63 -28.07 28.20
C TYR A 3 -9.54 -27.16 27.61
N PHE A 4 -8.63 -27.72 26.81
CA PHE A 4 -7.59 -26.96 26.11
C PHE A 4 -8.22 -26.02 25.07
N LEU A 5 -9.14 -26.53 24.25
CA LEU A 5 -9.86 -25.70 23.27
C LEU A 5 -10.65 -24.58 23.96
N GLN A 6 -11.38 -24.88 25.03
CA GLN A 6 -12.08 -23.85 25.80
C GLN A 6 -11.15 -22.79 26.40
N SER A 7 -9.92 -23.15 26.78
CA SER A 7 -8.96 -22.20 27.34
C SER A 7 -8.47 -21.17 26.32
N ILE A 8 -8.33 -21.59 25.06
CA ILE A 8 -7.80 -20.80 23.94
C ILE A 8 -8.88 -19.96 23.27
N ASP A 9 -10.16 -20.21 23.53
CA ASP A 9 -11.26 -19.37 23.04
C ASP A 9 -11.06 -17.92 23.49
N GLN A 10 -10.69 -17.07 22.53
CA GLN A 10 -10.52 -15.63 22.71
C GLN A 10 -11.81 -14.85 22.45
N PHE A 11 -12.81 -15.50 21.85
CA PHE A 11 -14.12 -14.92 21.56
C PHE A 11 -15.15 -15.31 22.63
N GLY A 12 -14.64 -15.62 23.84
CA GLY A 12 -15.46 -15.85 25.01
C GLY A 12 -16.27 -14.61 25.34
N VAL A 13 -17.56 -14.79 25.61
CA VAL A 13 -18.46 -13.68 25.95
C VAL A 13 -18.49 -13.50 27.45
N GLN A 14 -18.31 -12.26 27.90
CA GLN A 14 -18.61 -11.90 29.27
C GLN A 14 -20.12 -12.01 29.48
N GLN A 15 -20.54 -12.78 30.47
CA GLN A 15 -21.94 -12.95 30.81
C GLN A 15 -22.49 -11.61 31.33
N LYS A 16 -23.09 -10.82 30.43
CA LYS A 16 -23.83 -9.60 30.78
C LYS A 16 -25.21 -9.96 31.33
N LEU A 17 -25.23 -10.79 32.36
CA LEU A 17 -26.45 -11.03 33.12
C LEU A 17 -26.69 -9.80 34.02
N GLN A 18 -27.95 -9.51 34.34
CA GLN A 18 -28.29 -8.41 35.26
C GLN A 18 -27.74 -8.64 36.68
N ILE A 19 -27.24 -9.85 36.98
CA ILE A 19 -26.48 -10.21 38.18
C ILE A 19 -25.14 -10.82 37.74
N PRO A 20 -23.99 -10.37 38.26
CA PRO A 20 -22.69 -10.93 37.90
C PRO A 20 -22.56 -12.39 38.37
N PRO A 21 -22.29 -13.35 37.47
CA PRO A 21 -22.08 -14.75 37.82
C PRO A 21 -20.68 -14.99 38.39
N ILE A 22 -20.52 -16.06 39.18
CA ILE A 22 -19.23 -16.49 39.80
C ILE A 22 -18.16 -16.80 38.74
N LYS A 23 -18.57 -17.16 37.51
CA LYS A 23 -17.69 -17.32 36.33
C LYS A 23 -18.12 -16.32 35.26
N PRO A 24 -17.46 -15.16 35.14
CA PRO A 24 -17.95 -14.06 34.31
C PRO A 24 -17.80 -14.31 32.81
N THR A 25 -17.10 -15.36 32.36
CA THR A 25 -16.83 -15.61 30.94
C THR A 25 -17.33 -16.99 30.51
N GLN A 26 -18.16 -17.01 29.47
CA GLN A 26 -18.55 -18.23 28.79
C GLN A 26 -17.63 -18.45 27.59
N LYS A 27 -16.89 -19.57 27.62
CA LYS A 27 -16.01 -20.03 26.54
C LYS A 27 -16.47 -21.39 26.04
N SER A 28 -16.31 -21.66 24.74
CA SER A 28 -16.68 -22.94 24.14
C SER A 28 -15.51 -23.62 23.44
N ALA A 29 -15.57 -24.96 23.35
CA ALA A 29 -14.58 -25.72 22.59
C ALA A 29 -14.65 -25.41 21.09
N PHE A 30 -15.85 -25.11 20.58
CA PHE A 30 -16.07 -24.62 19.22
C PHE A 30 -15.39 -23.26 19.01
N GLY A 31 -15.57 -22.32 19.94
CA GLY A 31 -14.92 -21.01 19.88
C GLY A 31 -13.40 -21.12 19.87
N GLY A 32 -12.82 -21.99 20.71
CA GLY A 32 -11.38 -22.29 20.68
C GLY A 32 -10.88 -22.87 19.37
N LEU A 33 -11.64 -23.77 18.74
CA LEU A 33 -11.31 -24.31 17.42
C LEU A 33 -11.34 -23.21 16.35
N VAL A 34 -12.36 -22.35 16.36
CA VAL A 34 -12.45 -21.22 15.43
C VAL A 34 -11.33 -20.22 15.68
N THR A 35 -10.97 -19.92 16.93
CA THR A 35 -9.79 -19.11 17.28
C THR A 35 -8.54 -19.68 16.64
N LEU A 36 -8.26 -20.98 16.78
CA LEU A 36 -7.09 -21.61 16.18
C LEU A 36 -7.08 -21.46 14.65
N ILE A 37 -8.22 -21.73 13.99
CA ILE A 37 -8.34 -21.59 12.53
C ILE A 37 -8.10 -20.15 12.10
N LEU A 38 -8.77 -19.17 12.73
CA LEU A 38 -8.64 -17.77 12.35
C LEU A 38 -7.21 -17.27 12.51
N TYR A 39 -6.57 -17.52 13.67
CA TYR A 39 -5.16 -17.15 13.87
C TYR A 39 -4.21 -17.89 12.91
N GLY A 40 -4.48 -19.17 12.62
CA GLY A 40 -3.69 -19.94 11.65
C GLY A 40 -3.78 -19.36 10.23
N VAL A 41 -4.99 -19.02 9.78
CA VAL A 41 -5.21 -18.38 8.47
C VAL A 41 -4.59 -16.99 8.42
N SER A 42 -4.75 -16.19 9.48
CA SER A 42 -4.13 -14.85 9.58
C SER A 42 -2.61 -14.91 9.54
N LEU A 43 -1.99 -15.85 10.27
CA LEU A 43 -0.54 -16.04 10.26
C LEU A 43 -0.06 -16.52 8.89
N GLY A 44 -0.76 -17.50 8.29
CA GLY A 44 -0.43 -17.99 6.94
C GLY A 44 -0.51 -16.87 5.90
N TYR A 45 -1.54 -16.02 5.98
CA TYR A 45 -1.69 -14.86 5.10
C TYR A 45 -0.57 -13.83 5.31
N PHE A 46 -0.22 -13.52 6.56
CA PHE A 46 0.90 -12.63 6.86
C PHE A 46 2.23 -13.15 6.31
N LEU A 47 2.54 -14.43 6.53
CA LEU A 47 3.75 -15.06 5.99
C LEU A 47 3.77 -15.03 4.46
N TYR A 48 2.63 -15.28 3.81
CA TYR A 48 2.50 -15.16 2.37
C TYR A 48 2.77 -13.74 1.87
N GLN A 49 2.17 -12.72 2.49
CA GLN A 49 2.39 -11.32 2.11
C GLN A 49 3.83 -10.88 2.34
N PHE A 50 4.45 -11.31 3.43
CA PHE A 50 5.84 -11.03 3.74
C PHE A 50 6.79 -11.68 2.71
N TYR A 51 6.52 -12.93 2.31
CA TYR A 51 7.28 -13.63 1.29
C TYR A 51 7.18 -12.93 -0.08
N GLU A 52 5.98 -12.59 -0.53
CA GLU A 52 5.75 -11.86 -1.79
C GLU A 52 6.44 -10.49 -1.81
N TRP A 53 6.43 -9.79 -0.68
CA TRP A 53 7.13 -8.52 -0.51
C TRP A 53 8.66 -8.70 -0.58
N GLN A 54 9.22 -9.68 0.11
CA GLN A 54 10.66 -9.97 0.08
C GLN A 54 11.17 -10.30 -1.33
N GLN A 55 10.35 -10.97 -2.14
CA GLN A 55 10.68 -11.32 -3.53
C GLN A 55 10.49 -10.17 -4.55
N ASN A 56 10.12 -8.97 -4.11
CA ASN A 56 9.76 -7.84 -4.97
C ASN A 56 8.63 -8.20 -5.98
N ASN A 57 7.74 -9.12 -5.62
CA ASN A 57 6.56 -9.44 -6.43
C ASN A 57 5.46 -8.39 -6.27
N LYS A 58 5.52 -7.58 -5.20
CA LYS A 58 4.69 -6.40 -5.03
C LYS A 58 5.18 -5.28 -5.94
N LEU A 59 4.29 -4.83 -6.82
CA LEU A 59 4.60 -3.77 -7.78
C LEU A 59 4.90 -2.46 -7.05
N PRO A 60 6.00 -1.77 -7.39
CA PRO A 60 6.27 -0.45 -6.85
C PRO A 60 5.31 0.58 -7.45
N LYS A 61 5.16 1.70 -6.75
CA LYS A 61 4.49 2.89 -7.28
C LYS A 61 5.47 3.58 -8.23
N ILE A 62 5.03 3.84 -9.46
CA ILE A 62 5.87 4.48 -10.49
C ILE A 62 5.17 5.76 -10.94
N THR A 63 5.88 6.89 -10.80
CA THR A 63 5.44 8.20 -11.26
C THR A 63 6.38 8.69 -12.34
N PHE A 64 5.82 9.25 -13.42
CA PHE A 64 6.55 9.75 -14.56
C PHE A 64 6.36 11.26 -14.67
N LEU A 65 7.46 12.00 -14.77
CA LEU A 65 7.48 13.44 -15.00
C LEU A 65 8.41 13.75 -16.18
N GLN A 66 8.14 14.85 -16.86
CA GLN A 66 9.02 15.39 -17.89
C GLN A 66 9.56 16.73 -17.38
N GLU A 67 10.87 16.87 -17.43
CA GLU A 67 11.57 18.08 -16.98
C GLU A 67 12.54 18.54 -18.06
N GLN A 68 12.89 19.83 -18.06
CA GLN A 68 13.97 20.32 -18.90
C GLN A 68 15.33 19.92 -18.29
N ILE A 69 16.29 19.57 -19.14
CA ILE A 69 17.66 19.30 -18.74
C ILE A 69 18.30 20.56 -18.13
N GLN A 70 19.08 20.39 -17.08
CA GLN A 70 19.82 21.48 -16.44
C GLN A 70 21.03 21.92 -17.29
N ASP A 71 21.49 23.15 -17.14
CA ASP A 71 22.62 23.65 -17.94
C ASP A 71 23.88 22.78 -17.78
N GLY A 72 24.40 22.28 -18.90
CA GLY A 72 25.61 21.48 -18.93
C GLY A 72 25.49 20.12 -18.26
N GLN A 73 24.27 19.60 -18.06
CA GLN A 73 24.08 18.23 -17.61
C GLN A 73 24.69 17.27 -18.64
N LYS A 74 25.55 16.38 -18.13
CA LYS A 74 26.29 15.41 -18.92
C LYS A 74 25.64 14.04 -18.75
N LEU A 75 25.33 13.39 -19.87
CA LEU A 75 24.99 11.98 -19.91
C LEU A 75 26.26 11.20 -20.29
N GLN A 76 26.80 10.47 -19.32
CA GLN A 76 27.90 9.54 -19.55
C GLN A 76 27.32 8.15 -19.77
N ILE A 77 27.58 7.58 -20.95
CA ILE A 77 27.15 6.24 -21.31
C ILE A 77 28.37 5.33 -21.28
N GLU A 78 28.49 4.52 -20.24
CA GLU A 78 29.52 3.51 -20.11
C GLU A 78 29.19 2.25 -20.92
N GLY A 79 30.19 1.65 -21.55
CA GLY A 79 30.05 0.44 -22.36
C GLY A 79 29.76 0.73 -23.84
N VAL A 80 29.15 -0.23 -24.54
CA VAL A 80 28.78 -0.09 -25.96
C VAL A 80 27.52 0.74 -26.08
N PHE A 81 27.64 1.91 -26.71
CA PHE A 81 26.52 2.81 -27.00
C PHE A 81 25.86 2.45 -28.32
N THR A 82 26.65 2.29 -29.38
CA THR A 82 26.15 2.03 -30.75
C THR A 82 27.04 1.04 -31.49
N GLU A 83 26.40 0.18 -32.29
CA GLU A 83 27.05 -0.70 -33.26
C GLU A 83 26.62 -0.32 -34.67
N ILE A 84 27.57 -0.19 -35.59
CA ILE A 84 27.29 -0.04 -37.02
C ILE A 84 27.76 -1.30 -37.73
N SER A 85 26.89 -1.90 -38.52
CA SER A 85 27.19 -3.13 -39.26
C SER A 85 26.46 -3.18 -40.59
N TYR A 86 26.96 -4.00 -41.49
CA TYR A 86 26.29 -4.31 -42.75
C TYR A 86 25.35 -5.50 -42.55
N LEU A 87 24.09 -5.36 -42.95
CA LEU A 87 23.12 -6.43 -42.85
C LEU A 87 23.30 -7.41 -44.01
N LYS A 88 24.03 -8.49 -43.74
CA LYS A 88 24.36 -9.51 -44.73
C LYS A 88 23.16 -10.43 -45.03
N THR A 89 22.42 -10.14 -46.09
CA THR A 89 21.40 -11.07 -46.61
C THR A 89 22.03 -12.22 -47.43
N LEU A 90 21.27 -13.26 -47.74
CA LEU A 90 21.77 -14.42 -48.52
C LEU A 90 22.33 -14.02 -49.91
N ASN A 91 21.81 -12.93 -50.50
CA ASN A 91 22.17 -12.48 -51.85
C ASN A 91 23.28 -11.43 -51.88
N ASN A 92 23.80 -11.02 -50.72
CA ASN A 92 24.78 -9.95 -50.59
C ASN A 92 26.13 -10.48 -50.10
N PRO A 93 27.01 -10.96 -50.98
CA PRO A 93 28.30 -11.50 -50.56
C PRO A 93 29.27 -10.43 -50.03
N ILE A 94 29.22 -9.21 -50.58
CA ILE A 94 30.22 -8.17 -50.32
C ILE A 94 29.84 -7.38 -49.06
N ASP A 95 30.70 -7.48 -48.03
CA ASP A 95 30.65 -6.66 -46.82
C ASP A 95 31.50 -5.40 -47.02
N PRO A 96 30.90 -4.19 -47.03
CA PRO A 96 31.63 -2.95 -47.26
C PRO A 96 32.55 -2.54 -46.11
N PHE A 97 32.45 -3.21 -44.95
CA PHE A 97 33.28 -3.00 -43.77
C PHE A 97 34.39 -4.04 -43.61
N ASN A 98 34.57 -4.96 -44.56
CA ASN A 98 35.66 -5.93 -44.52
C ASN A 98 37.03 -5.22 -44.48
N PRO A 99 37.88 -5.44 -43.46
CA PRO A 99 39.16 -4.74 -43.32
C PRO A 99 40.14 -4.98 -44.49
N GLN A 100 40.04 -6.11 -45.19
CA GLN A 100 40.89 -6.43 -46.35
C GLN A 100 40.41 -5.76 -47.64
N SER A 101 39.17 -5.26 -47.67
CA SER A 101 38.54 -4.66 -48.86
C SER A 101 37.49 -3.63 -48.43
N LEU A 102 37.92 -2.58 -47.72
CA LEU A 102 37.02 -1.55 -47.21
C LEU A 102 36.47 -0.71 -48.36
N ILE A 103 35.15 -0.67 -48.48
CA ILE A 103 34.47 0.24 -49.39
C ILE A 103 34.19 1.57 -48.67
N PHE A 104 33.69 1.47 -47.44
CA PHE A 104 33.34 2.63 -46.64
C PHE A 104 34.15 2.67 -45.35
N GLN A 105 34.60 3.88 -45.02
CA GLN A 105 35.29 4.15 -43.78
C GLN A 105 34.42 5.02 -42.88
N PRO A 106 33.97 4.49 -41.73
CA PRO A 106 33.28 5.31 -40.74
C PRO A 106 34.29 6.16 -39.96
N ILE A 107 33.96 7.43 -39.78
CA ILE A 107 34.75 8.41 -39.02
C ILE A 107 33.83 9.06 -37.99
N LEU A 108 34.14 8.88 -36.72
CA LEU A 108 33.42 9.51 -35.61
C LEU A 108 34.10 10.81 -35.21
N GLU A 109 33.33 11.88 -35.10
CA GLU A 109 33.80 13.23 -34.80
C GLU A 109 32.96 13.83 -33.67
N ILE A 110 33.62 14.54 -32.74
CA ILE A 110 32.94 15.44 -31.80
C ILE A 110 32.73 16.77 -32.51
N VAL A 111 31.47 17.20 -32.62
CA VAL A 111 31.10 18.47 -33.27
C VAL A 111 30.67 19.48 -32.22
N PRO A 112 31.55 20.39 -31.78
CA PRO A 112 31.18 21.48 -30.88
C PRO A 112 30.32 22.51 -31.62
N GLN A 113 29.55 23.31 -30.87
CA GLN A 113 28.62 24.31 -31.42
C GLN A 113 29.28 25.29 -32.41
N ASN A 114 30.50 25.74 -32.12
CA ASN A 114 31.22 26.70 -32.96
C ASN A 114 31.96 26.07 -34.14
N ARG A 115 31.91 24.74 -34.30
CA ARG A 115 32.67 23.93 -35.27
C ARG A 115 34.20 24.15 -35.28
N SER A 116 34.72 24.98 -34.38
CA SER A 116 36.15 25.10 -34.10
C SER A 116 36.56 23.92 -33.23
N ASN A 117 37.65 23.24 -33.60
CA ASN A 117 38.21 22.05 -32.91
C ASN A 117 37.36 20.78 -33.03
N ILE A 118 37.08 20.35 -34.27
CA ILE A 118 36.55 18.99 -34.52
C ILE A 118 37.63 17.98 -34.13
N GLN A 119 37.31 17.08 -33.20
CA GLN A 119 38.19 16.01 -32.77
C GLN A 119 37.66 14.67 -33.30
N SER A 120 38.48 13.93 -34.03
CA SER A 120 38.15 12.58 -34.47
C SER A 120 38.40 11.57 -33.35
N ILE A 121 37.49 10.59 -33.24
CA ILE A 121 37.58 9.49 -32.30
C ILE A 121 37.74 8.20 -33.11
N PRO A 122 38.77 7.39 -32.83
CA PRO A 122 38.93 6.11 -33.49
C PRO A 122 37.79 5.16 -33.07
N LEU A 123 37.19 4.51 -34.06
CA LEU A 123 36.20 3.46 -33.84
C LEU A 123 36.88 2.12 -33.57
N ILE A 124 36.25 1.28 -32.76
CA ILE A 124 36.72 -0.07 -32.48
C ILE A 124 36.09 -1.00 -33.52
N LEU A 125 36.93 -1.64 -34.33
CA LEU A 125 36.51 -2.70 -35.24
C LEU A 125 36.36 -4.01 -34.46
N ASP A 126 35.23 -4.69 -34.64
CA ASP A 126 34.97 -6.01 -34.07
C ASP A 126 34.49 -6.97 -35.16
N GLN A 127 34.86 -8.24 -35.05
CA GLN A 127 34.49 -9.28 -36.01
C GLN A 127 33.85 -10.45 -35.29
N GLU A 128 32.55 -10.63 -35.53
CA GLU A 128 31.77 -11.70 -34.92
C GLU A 128 31.53 -12.81 -35.93
N LYS A 129 31.85 -14.04 -35.54
CA LYS A 129 31.53 -15.23 -36.34
C LYS A 129 30.17 -15.78 -35.88
N LEU A 130 29.18 -15.67 -36.76
CA LEU A 130 27.85 -16.23 -36.55
C LEU A 130 27.88 -17.77 -36.54
N GLU A 131 26.84 -18.38 -35.96
CA GLU A 131 26.66 -19.84 -35.89
C GLU A 131 26.69 -20.52 -37.27
N ASN A 132 26.22 -19.82 -38.31
CA ASN A 132 26.26 -20.28 -39.69
C ASN A 132 27.65 -20.15 -40.36
N GLY A 133 28.68 -19.77 -39.60
CA GLY A 133 30.06 -19.58 -40.04
C GLY A 133 30.33 -18.26 -40.74
N LYS A 134 29.32 -17.40 -40.97
CA LYS A 134 29.51 -16.08 -41.59
C LYS A 134 30.18 -15.13 -40.59
N ILE A 135 31.16 -14.38 -41.07
CA ILE A 135 31.80 -13.30 -40.31
C ILE A 135 31.03 -12.02 -40.59
N ILE A 136 30.62 -11.30 -39.54
CA ILE A 136 30.06 -9.96 -39.59
C ILE A 136 31.09 -9.00 -39.03
N THR A 137 31.39 -7.96 -39.80
CA THR A 137 32.23 -6.86 -39.33
C THR A 137 31.36 -5.75 -38.73
N LYS A 138 31.70 -5.30 -37.52
CA LYS A 138 30.98 -4.28 -36.77
C LYS A 138 31.94 -3.18 -36.33
N PHE A 139 31.44 -1.95 -36.30
CA PHE A 139 32.11 -0.83 -35.65
C PHE A 139 31.39 -0.49 -34.35
N LEU A 140 32.12 -0.49 -33.24
CA LEU A 140 31.60 -0.21 -31.92
C LEU A 140 31.96 1.21 -31.49
N ILE A 141 30.95 1.95 -31.03
CA ILE A 141 31.10 3.22 -30.34
C ILE A 141 30.92 2.94 -28.84
N LYS A 142 31.96 3.19 -28.05
CA LYS A 142 31.96 2.96 -26.59
C LYS A 142 32.21 4.26 -25.83
N ASN A 143 31.73 4.33 -24.59
CA ASN A 143 32.06 5.36 -23.60
C ASN A 143 31.89 6.79 -24.13
N ILE A 144 30.65 7.18 -24.47
CA ILE A 144 30.37 8.52 -24.96
C ILE A 144 29.85 9.44 -23.84
N GLU A 145 30.19 10.71 -23.95
CA GLU A 145 29.67 11.77 -23.10
C GLU A 145 28.91 12.78 -23.96
N LEU A 146 27.60 12.89 -23.75
CA LEU A 146 26.72 13.84 -24.42
C LEU A 146 26.35 14.95 -23.44
N SER A 147 26.24 16.19 -23.93
CA SER A 147 25.72 17.28 -23.12
C SER A 147 24.83 18.19 -23.96
N ASN A 148 23.84 18.78 -23.30
CA ASN A 148 23.00 19.81 -23.89
C ASN A 148 22.66 20.86 -22.84
N SER A 149 22.22 22.03 -23.31
CA SER A 149 21.80 23.15 -22.50
C SER A 149 20.42 23.65 -22.96
N PRO A 150 19.58 24.17 -22.06
CA PRO A 150 18.36 24.89 -22.42
C PRO A 150 18.56 25.92 -23.52
N ALA A 151 17.61 26.04 -24.45
CA ALA A 151 17.68 26.99 -25.56
C ALA A 151 17.83 28.45 -25.10
N ASN A 152 17.36 28.80 -23.90
CA ASN A 152 17.28 30.18 -23.41
C ASN A 152 18.60 30.70 -22.83
N LEU A 153 19.67 29.89 -22.80
CA LEU A 153 20.96 30.30 -22.23
C LEU A 153 21.88 30.94 -23.28
N PRO A 154 22.59 32.02 -22.91
CA PRO A 154 23.47 32.77 -23.83
C PRO A 154 24.73 32.00 -24.23
N ILE A 155 25.19 31.07 -23.39
CA ILE A 155 26.32 30.18 -23.67
C ILE A 155 25.81 28.75 -23.53
N ARG A 156 25.74 28.00 -24.63
CA ARG A 156 25.27 26.61 -24.62
C ARG A 156 26.46 25.66 -24.61
N LYS A 157 26.41 24.67 -23.73
CA LYS A 157 27.43 23.60 -23.65
C LYS A 157 26.87 22.35 -24.32
N ILE A 158 27.00 22.29 -25.64
CA ILE A 158 26.50 21.19 -26.45
C ILE A 158 27.67 20.33 -26.92
N ILE A 159 27.62 19.04 -26.60
CA ILE A 159 28.55 18.03 -27.11
C ILE A 159 27.71 17.02 -27.90
N ASN A 160 27.85 17.08 -29.22
CA ASN A 160 27.20 16.17 -30.15
C ASN A 160 28.25 15.31 -30.86
N TYR A 161 27.86 14.10 -31.24
CA TYR A 161 28.70 13.22 -32.05
C TYR A 161 28.14 13.15 -33.47
N GLN A 162 29.05 13.16 -34.44
CA GLN A 162 28.74 12.95 -35.84
C GLN A 162 29.54 11.74 -36.31
N LEU A 163 28.85 10.70 -36.79
CA LEU A 163 29.47 9.62 -37.53
C LEU A 163 29.28 9.88 -39.01
N SER A 164 30.37 10.02 -39.75
CA SER A 164 30.34 10.13 -41.21
C SER A 164 30.82 8.83 -41.84
N LEU A 165 30.08 8.32 -42.83
CA LEU A 165 30.50 7.25 -43.71
C LEU A 165 30.82 7.84 -45.07
N GLY A 166 32.10 7.81 -45.43
CA GLY A 166 32.58 8.16 -46.77
C GLY A 166 33.27 6.98 -47.43
N TYR A 167 33.61 7.15 -48.71
CA TYR A 167 34.47 6.20 -49.41
C TYR A 167 35.83 6.08 -48.73
N CYS A 168 36.42 4.89 -48.80
CA CYS A 168 37.73 4.59 -48.23
C CYS A 168 38.80 5.55 -48.75
N ASN A 169 39.55 6.17 -47.84
CA ASN A 169 40.70 7.01 -48.17
C ASN A 169 41.98 6.33 -47.68
N PRO A 170 42.93 5.99 -48.57
CA PRO A 170 44.18 5.33 -48.19
C PRO A 170 44.97 6.07 -47.12
N ASN A 171 44.86 7.41 -47.06
CA ASN A 171 45.60 8.26 -46.13
C ASN A 171 45.05 8.21 -44.69
N SER A 172 43.87 7.63 -44.48
CA SER A 172 43.18 7.62 -43.19
C SER A 172 42.98 6.21 -42.63
N LEU A 173 43.56 5.20 -43.27
CA LEU A 173 43.42 3.80 -42.86
C LEU A 173 44.23 3.48 -41.59
N GLN A 174 43.71 2.57 -40.78
CA GLN A 174 44.47 1.97 -39.68
C GLN A 174 45.38 0.85 -40.20
N GLU A 175 46.37 0.44 -39.40
CA GLU A 175 47.27 -0.66 -39.75
C GLU A 175 46.48 -1.94 -40.07
N GLY A 176 46.83 -2.60 -41.19
CA GLY A 176 46.18 -3.84 -41.64
C GLY A 176 44.88 -3.65 -42.44
N GLN A 177 44.43 -2.42 -42.67
CA GLN A 177 43.28 -2.12 -43.51
C GLN A 177 43.68 -1.80 -44.96
N GLN A 178 42.84 -2.17 -45.93
CA GLN A 178 43.04 -1.86 -47.35
C GLN A 178 41.74 -1.41 -48.01
N CYS A 179 41.81 -0.40 -48.87
CA CYS A 179 40.66 0.04 -49.66
C CYS A 179 40.33 -0.97 -50.76
N ALA A 180 39.04 -1.17 -51.02
CA ALA A 180 38.55 -1.97 -52.13
C ALA A 180 38.92 -1.35 -53.49
N ASN A 181 39.10 -2.19 -54.51
CA ASN A 181 39.25 -1.74 -55.90
C ASN A 181 37.89 -1.33 -56.49
N GLN A 182 37.93 -0.53 -57.58
CA GLN A 182 36.72 -0.01 -58.21
C GLN A 182 35.74 -1.10 -58.66
N ASP A 183 36.24 -2.25 -59.14
CA ASP A 183 35.39 -3.38 -59.55
C ASP A 183 34.55 -3.93 -58.39
N THR A 184 35.13 -4.03 -57.19
CA THR A 184 34.40 -4.48 -55.99
C THR A 184 33.36 -3.45 -55.56
N VAL A 185 33.68 -2.15 -55.66
CA VAL A 185 32.73 -1.06 -55.39
C VAL A 185 31.55 -1.13 -56.36
N ASP A 186 31.81 -1.33 -57.65
CA ASP A 186 30.77 -1.42 -58.67
C ASP A 186 29.92 -2.69 -58.52
N GLN A 187 30.51 -3.81 -58.09
CA GLN A 187 29.76 -5.02 -57.75
C GLN A 187 28.90 -4.84 -56.49
N PHE A 188 29.41 -4.12 -55.47
CA PHE A 188 28.64 -3.80 -54.28
C PHE A 188 27.37 -3.01 -54.62
N TYR A 189 27.41 -2.03 -55.51
CA TYR A 189 26.19 -1.29 -55.88
C TYR A 189 25.21 -2.06 -56.77
N LYS A 190 25.58 -3.25 -57.29
CA LYS A 190 24.67 -4.13 -58.03
C LYS A 190 23.82 -5.03 -57.13
N GLN A 191 24.21 -5.19 -55.85
CA GLN A 191 23.44 -5.92 -54.83
C GLN A 191 22.55 -4.96 -54.01
N THR A 192 21.55 -5.50 -53.32
CA THR A 192 20.65 -4.74 -52.43
C THR A 192 21.32 -4.48 -51.10
N ASN A 193 21.71 -3.24 -50.78
CA ASN A 193 22.52 -2.96 -49.60
C ASN A 193 21.72 -2.37 -48.45
N PHE A 194 21.94 -2.90 -47.25
CA PHE A 194 21.32 -2.41 -46.02
C PHE A 194 22.37 -2.20 -44.94
N PHE A 195 22.36 -1.02 -44.32
CA PHE A 195 23.09 -0.78 -43.09
C PHE A 195 22.20 -0.94 -41.89
N GLN A 196 22.77 -1.51 -40.84
CA GLN A 196 22.13 -1.63 -39.55
C GLN A 196 22.92 -0.82 -38.53
N VAL A 197 22.22 0.07 -37.86
CA VAL A 197 22.71 0.79 -36.68
C VAL A 197 21.93 0.27 -35.47
N THR A 198 22.64 -0.28 -34.50
CA THR A 198 22.06 -0.76 -33.25
C THR A 198 22.44 0.21 -32.13
N ILE A 199 21.45 0.82 -31.49
CA ILE A 199 21.68 1.72 -30.34
C ILE A 199 21.15 1.03 -29.09
N PHE A 200 21.96 0.95 -28.04
CA PHE A 200 21.55 0.35 -26.77
C PHE A 200 20.95 1.40 -25.85
N ILE A 201 19.64 1.33 -25.62
CA ILE A 201 18.97 2.12 -24.58
C ILE A 201 18.92 1.32 -23.27
N GLN A 202 18.56 1.96 -22.17
CA GLN A 202 18.47 1.35 -20.86
C GLN A 202 17.02 1.44 -20.34
N GLN A 203 16.48 0.32 -19.85
CA GLN A 203 15.18 0.26 -19.20
C GLN A 203 15.31 -0.28 -17.78
N PHE A 204 14.63 0.35 -16.83
CA PHE A 204 14.60 -0.12 -15.46
C PHE A 204 13.65 -1.31 -15.30
N ASP A 205 14.15 -2.39 -14.70
CA ASP A 205 13.35 -3.55 -14.34
C ASP A 205 13.02 -3.51 -12.83
N PRO A 206 11.73 -3.32 -12.46
CA PRO A 206 11.32 -3.17 -11.06
C PRO A 206 11.44 -4.47 -10.23
N ARG A 207 11.57 -5.64 -10.86
CA ARG A 207 11.77 -6.90 -10.11
C ARG A 207 13.22 -7.10 -9.75
N THR A 208 14.12 -6.80 -10.68
CA THR A 208 15.57 -6.99 -10.48
C THR A 208 16.27 -5.77 -9.89
N LYS A 209 15.58 -4.61 -9.82
CA LYS A 209 16.11 -3.31 -9.38
C LYS A 209 17.34 -2.85 -10.17
N LYS A 210 17.44 -3.27 -11.44
CA LYS A 210 18.60 -2.99 -12.31
C LYS A 210 18.15 -2.39 -13.63
N LEU A 211 19.00 -1.55 -14.19
CA LEU A 211 18.89 -1.08 -15.57
C LEU A 211 19.36 -2.20 -16.50
N LYS A 212 18.54 -2.55 -17.49
CA LYS A 212 18.86 -3.52 -18.53
C LYS A 212 19.04 -2.80 -19.86
N TYR A 213 20.04 -3.22 -20.62
CA TYR A 213 20.26 -2.73 -21.97
C TYR A 213 19.25 -3.38 -22.94
N ILE A 214 18.62 -2.57 -23.77
CA ILE A 214 17.69 -2.99 -24.80
C ILE A 214 18.20 -2.45 -26.13
N PRO A 215 18.54 -3.33 -27.10
CA PRO A 215 18.97 -2.89 -28.42
C PRO A 215 17.79 -2.36 -29.23
N LYS A 216 17.97 -1.20 -29.85
CA LYS A 216 17.08 -0.67 -30.90
C LYS A 216 17.80 -0.72 -32.24
N PHE A 217 17.18 -1.39 -33.21
CA PHE A 217 17.74 -1.59 -34.54
C PHE A 217 17.15 -0.59 -35.53
N PHE A 218 18.02 0.08 -36.28
CA PHE A 218 17.66 0.97 -37.36
C PHE A 218 18.30 0.46 -38.64
N ILE A 219 17.49 0.22 -39.66
CA ILE A 219 17.94 -0.30 -40.94
C ILE A 219 17.74 0.78 -42.00
N PHE A 220 18.77 1.04 -42.77
CA PHE A 220 18.78 2.02 -43.85
C PHE A 220 19.16 1.31 -45.14
N ASP A 221 18.39 1.52 -46.20
CA ASP A 221 18.75 1.14 -47.55
C ASP A 221 19.84 2.06 -48.09
N MET A 222 20.76 1.50 -48.87
CA MET A 222 21.90 2.23 -49.41
C MET A 222 21.83 2.26 -50.92
N ILE A 223 21.42 3.41 -51.45
CA ILE A 223 21.34 3.68 -52.88
C ILE A 223 22.57 4.47 -53.32
N LYS A 224 23.05 4.18 -54.53
CA LYS A 224 24.17 4.88 -55.16
C LYS A 224 23.84 6.37 -55.36
N ASP A 225 24.84 7.22 -55.24
CA ASP A 225 24.76 8.68 -55.50
C ASP A 225 23.81 9.46 -54.56
N GLN A 226 23.48 8.88 -53.41
CA GLN A 226 22.63 9.49 -52.38
C GLN A 226 23.37 9.63 -51.05
N LEU A 227 23.09 10.73 -50.36
CA LEU A 227 23.55 11.00 -49.00
C LEU A 227 22.38 10.79 -48.03
N TYR A 228 22.54 9.87 -47.08
CA TYR A 228 21.59 9.63 -46.00
C TYR A 228 21.99 10.35 -44.73
N THR A 229 21.18 11.30 -44.28
CA THR A 229 21.39 11.99 -43.01
C THR A 229 20.38 11.51 -41.99
N ASN A 230 20.85 10.91 -40.90
CA ASN A 230 20.02 10.46 -39.79
C ASN A 230 20.38 11.23 -38.54
N GLN A 231 19.38 11.78 -37.87
CA GLN A 231 19.51 12.47 -36.60
C GLN A 231 18.84 11.65 -35.51
N PHE A 232 19.66 11.10 -34.62
CA PHE A 232 19.25 10.42 -33.40
C PHE A 232 19.18 11.44 -32.27
N ILE A 233 17.96 11.73 -31.82
CA ILE A 233 17.65 12.59 -30.68
C ILE A 233 17.48 11.68 -29.46
N LEU A 234 18.47 11.71 -28.57
CA LEU A 234 18.60 10.82 -27.42
C LEU A 234 17.93 11.43 -26.19
N LYS A 235 17.03 10.70 -25.55
CA LYS A 235 16.31 11.16 -24.35
C LYS A 235 17.00 10.67 -23.09
N VAL A 236 17.27 11.60 -22.18
CA VAL A 236 17.80 11.28 -20.85
C VAL A 236 16.68 10.74 -19.98
N GLY A 237 16.94 9.65 -19.28
CA GLY A 237 16.16 9.18 -18.15
C GLY A 237 16.89 9.49 -16.83
N GLU A 238 16.16 10.00 -15.85
CA GLU A 238 16.58 10.07 -14.46
C GLU A 238 15.67 9.15 -13.66
N LEU A 239 16.24 8.17 -12.95
CA LEU A 239 15.52 7.27 -12.07
C LEU A 239 15.84 7.66 -10.63
N SER A 240 14.82 8.04 -9.86
CA SER A 240 14.87 8.15 -8.42
C SER A 240 14.17 6.94 -7.81
N MET A 241 14.95 6.03 -7.23
CA MET A 241 14.44 4.80 -6.63
C MET A 241 14.45 4.94 -5.10
N ASP A 242 13.28 4.80 -4.47
CA ASP A 242 13.14 4.61 -3.02
C ASP A 242 12.95 3.12 -2.72
N ASP A 243 14.01 2.47 -2.26
CA ASP A 243 14.03 1.05 -1.88
C ASP A 243 14.18 0.80 -0.37
N GLY A 244 13.93 1.84 0.43
CA GLY A 244 14.08 1.77 1.87
C GLY A 244 13.09 0.81 2.53
N PHE A 245 13.57 0.07 3.53
CA PHE A 245 12.75 -0.91 4.27
C PHE A 245 11.59 -0.24 5.03
N LEU A 246 11.90 0.82 5.76
CA LEU A 246 10.98 1.57 6.62
C LEU A 246 11.03 3.07 6.35
N PHE A 247 12.24 3.62 6.21
CA PHE A 247 12.49 5.02 5.89
C PHE A 247 12.93 5.17 4.44
N PRO A 248 12.64 6.32 3.79
CA PRO A 248 13.04 6.55 2.41
C PRO A 248 14.55 6.41 2.20
N ASN A 249 14.95 5.68 1.17
CA ASN A 249 16.34 5.56 0.72
C ASN A 249 16.40 5.86 -0.78
N SER A 250 16.70 7.11 -1.13
CA SER A 250 16.68 7.56 -2.52
C SER A 250 18.03 7.33 -3.21
N ASN A 251 18.04 6.42 -4.17
CA ASN A 251 19.14 6.24 -5.11
C ASN A 251 18.79 6.86 -6.45
N LYS A 252 19.71 7.65 -7.03
CA LYS A 252 19.51 8.31 -8.32
C LYS A 252 20.39 7.71 -9.40
N TYR A 253 19.82 7.46 -10.57
CA TYR A 253 20.53 6.96 -11.74
C TYR A 253 20.18 7.82 -12.96
N THR A 254 21.18 8.13 -13.78
CA THR A 254 20.97 8.76 -15.08
C THR A 254 21.28 7.75 -16.17
N TYR A 255 20.42 7.63 -17.17
CA TYR A 255 20.52 6.59 -18.20
C TYR A 255 19.93 7.08 -19.53
N LEU A 256 20.22 6.37 -20.62
CA LEU A 256 19.60 6.62 -21.92
C LEU A 256 18.23 5.93 -21.96
N SER A 257 17.14 6.68 -21.81
CA SER A 257 15.80 6.09 -21.68
C SER A 257 15.19 5.71 -23.02
N ASP A 258 15.32 6.59 -24.00
CA ASP A 258 14.69 6.44 -25.30
C ASP A 258 15.43 7.26 -26.35
N LEU A 259 15.02 7.14 -27.61
CA LEU A 259 15.52 7.93 -28.71
C LEU A 259 14.47 8.13 -29.80
N GLN A 260 14.57 9.24 -30.51
CA GLN A 260 13.80 9.54 -31.72
C GLN A 260 14.74 9.66 -32.91
N VAL A 261 14.30 9.21 -34.08
CA VAL A 261 15.09 9.30 -35.32
C VAL A 261 14.39 10.22 -36.30
N ILE A 262 15.15 11.13 -36.90
CA ILE A 262 14.73 11.94 -38.04
C ILE A 262 15.67 11.61 -39.19
N SER A 263 15.11 11.22 -40.33
CA SER A 263 15.88 10.82 -41.50
C SER A 263 15.60 11.78 -42.65
N ALA A 264 16.65 12.14 -43.38
CA ALA A 264 16.55 12.91 -44.62
C ALA A 264 17.56 12.36 -45.64
N GLN A 265 17.29 12.63 -46.90
CA GLN A 265 18.07 12.12 -48.03
C GLN A 265 18.35 13.26 -49.00
N TYR A 266 19.60 13.34 -49.43
CA TYR A 266 20.09 14.36 -50.35
C TYR A 266 20.87 13.71 -51.50
N ASP A 267 21.15 14.48 -52.54
CA ASP A 267 22.05 14.05 -53.60
C ASP A 267 23.52 14.11 -53.14
N GLN A 268 24.39 13.36 -53.81
CA GLN A 268 25.83 13.37 -53.50
C GLN A 268 26.49 14.74 -53.80
N VAL A 269 25.91 15.53 -54.70
CA VAL A 269 26.37 16.89 -55.03
C VAL A 269 26.30 17.79 -53.79
N TYR A 270 25.20 17.71 -53.03
CA TYR A 270 25.05 18.40 -51.76
C TYR A 270 26.17 18.04 -50.76
N SER A 271 26.52 16.75 -50.65
CA SER A 271 27.62 16.31 -49.77
C SER A 271 28.94 16.99 -50.12
N LYS A 272 29.31 16.99 -51.40
CA LYS A 272 30.58 17.54 -51.87
C LYS A 272 30.68 19.05 -51.63
N ASN A 273 29.57 19.76 -51.82
CA ASN A 273 29.50 21.20 -51.61
C ASN A 273 29.61 21.61 -50.14
N ILE A 274 29.05 20.83 -49.21
CA ILE A 274 29.02 21.18 -47.79
C ILE A 274 30.20 20.62 -47.00
N TYR A 275 30.56 19.36 -47.25
CA TYR A 275 31.58 18.67 -46.48
C TYR A 275 32.93 18.59 -47.19
N GLY A 276 33.01 19.00 -48.47
CA GLY A 276 34.23 18.92 -49.28
C GLY A 276 34.63 17.48 -49.66
N LYS A 277 33.79 16.49 -49.31
CA LYS A 277 34.00 15.07 -49.59
C LYS A 277 32.69 14.38 -49.94
N GLU A 278 32.82 13.28 -50.67
CA GLU A 278 31.70 12.43 -51.06
C GLU A 278 31.36 11.50 -49.89
N LEU A 279 30.31 11.86 -49.15
CA LEU A 279 29.75 11.09 -48.05
C LEU A 279 28.49 10.38 -48.51
N ILE A 280 28.22 9.26 -47.87
CA ILE A 280 27.09 8.40 -48.22
C ILE A 280 26.13 8.32 -47.05
N SER A 281 26.63 8.39 -45.81
CA SER A 281 25.77 8.56 -44.65
C SER A 281 26.39 9.46 -43.60
N ILE A 282 25.54 10.21 -42.90
CA ILE A 282 25.90 11.00 -41.73
C ILE A 282 24.89 10.69 -40.63
N LEU A 283 25.38 10.22 -39.49
CA LEU A 283 24.58 9.96 -38.31
C LEU A 283 24.92 11.00 -37.24
N PHE A 284 23.95 11.80 -36.84
CA PHE A 284 24.07 12.75 -35.74
C PHE A 284 23.48 12.17 -34.48
N PHE A 285 24.23 12.18 -33.39
CA PHE A 285 23.75 11.83 -32.05
C PHE A 285 23.68 13.11 -31.22
N ASN A 286 22.46 13.54 -30.93
CA ASN A 286 22.19 14.74 -30.15
C ASN A 286 21.37 14.38 -28.93
N LEU A 287 21.62 15.03 -27.81
CA LEU A 287 20.79 14.89 -26.61
C LEU A 287 19.53 15.78 -26.74
N ASP A 288 18.37 15.26 -26.38
CA ASP A 288 17.14 16.04 -26.25
C ASP A 288 17.30 17.12 -25.15
N GLN A 289 16.46 18.15 -25.14
CA GLN A 289 16.40 19.14 -24.06
C GLN A 289 15.45 18.73 -22.93
N ILE A 290 14.60 17.73 -23.17
CA ILE A 290 13.65 17.19 -22.20
C ILE A 290 14.20 15.87 -21.65
N LYS A 291 14.23 15.73 -20.33
CA LYS A 291 14.51 14.48 -19.62
C LYS A 291 13.23 13.88 -19.04
N LEU A 292 13.21 12.55 -18.96
CA LEU A 292 12.17 11.79 -18.30
C LEU A 292 12.61 11.47 -16.86
N VAL A 293 11.86 11.94 -15.87
CA VAL A 293 12.12 11.65 -14.45
C VAL A 293 11.15 10.58 -13.98
N ASN A 294 11.69 9.43 -13.63
CA ASN A 294 10.95 8.26 -13.13
C ASN A 294 11.19 8.15 -11.63
N MET A 295 10.14 8.30 -10.84
CA MET A 295 10.18 8.05 -9.40
C MET A 295 9.58 6.67 -9.14
N VAL A 296 10.39 5.77 -8.60
CA VAL A 296 9.98 4.40 -8.26
C VAL A 296 10.03 4.24 -6.75
N GLU A 297 8.89 4.07 -6.12
CA GLU A 297 8.79 3.83 -4.67
C GLU A 297 8.34 2.38 -4.42
N TYR A 298 9.20 1.60 -3.77
CA TYR A 298 8.85 0.24 -3.35
C TYR A 298 7.96 0.26 -2.11
N PRO A 299 7.02 -0.69 -1.99
CA PRO A 299 6.18 -0.77 -0.81
C PRO A 299 7.03 -1.03 0.43
N LYS A 300 6.83 -0.18 1.45
CA LYS A 300 7.53 -0.27 2.73
C LYS A 300 6.88 -1.34 3.60
N ILE A 301 7.63 -1.86 4.58
CA ILE A 301 7.09 -2.87 5.50
C ILE A 301 5.84 -2.36 6.25
N SER A 302 5.78 -1.06 6.53
CA SER A 302 4.63 -0.41 7.16
C SER A 302 3.37 -0.50 6.29
N GLU A 303 3.49 -0.34 4.98
CA GLU A 303 2.36 -0.51 4.04
C GLU A 303 1.90 -1.98 4.02
N ILE A 304 2.84 -2.93 3.96
CA ILE A 304 2.52 -4.37 3.99
C ILE A 304 1.83 -4.77 5.30
N LEU A 305 2.30 -4.24 6.44
CA LEU A 305 1.70 -4.49 7.74
C LEU A 305 0.31 -3.86 7.84
N ALA A 306 0.10 -2.66 7.30
CA ALA A 306 -1.21 -2.01 7.27
C ALA A 306 -2.20 -2.79 6.40
N ASP A 307 -1.82 -3.17 5.19
CA ASP A 307 -2.63 -3.98 4.27
C ASP A 307 -2.98 -5.33 4.89
N THR A 308 -2.00 -5.98 5.52
CA THR A 308 -2.19 -7.26 6.20
C THR A 308 -3.11 -7.10 7.41
N GLY A 309 -2.89 -6.07 8.23
CA GLY A 309 -3.70 -5.76 9.40
C GLY A 309 -5.16 -5.50 9.05
N SER A 310 -5.41 -4.78 7.95
CA SER A 310 -6.77 -4.54 7.43
C SER A 310 -7.52 -5.85 7.14
N ILE A 311 -6.85 -6.78 6.45
CA ILE A 311 -7.44 -8.07 6.08
C ILE A 311 -7.58 -8.99 7.30
N ILE A 312 -6.61 -9.00 8.21
CA ILE A 312 -6.71 -9.73 9.47
C ILE A 312 -7.89 -9.22 10.30
N SER A 313 -8.10 -7.91 10.37
CA SER A 313 -9.25 -7.30 11.06
C SER A 313 -10.59 -7.77 10.46
N TRP A 314 -10.67 -7.83 9.13
CA TRP A 314 -11.85 -8.36 8.44
C TRP A 314 -12.08 -9.85 8.72
N ILE A 315 -11.02 -10.67 8.70
CA ILE A 315 -11.09 -12.10 9.07
C ILE A 315 -11.54 -12.26 10.52
N LEU A 316 -11.00 -11.45 11.44
CA LEU A 316 -11.38 -11.46 12.84
C LEU A 316 -12.82 -11.00 13.05
N SER A 317 -13.45 -10.28 12.12
CA SER A 317 -14.87 -9.93 12.23
C SER A 317 -15.79 -11.16 12.19
N ILE A 318 -15.32 -12.31 11.65
CA ILE A 318 -16.02 -13.60 11.71
C ILE A 318 -16.21 -14.06 13.17
N SER A 319 -15.35 -13.60 14.09
CA SER A 319 -15.50 -13.85 15.53
C SER A 319 -16.83 -13.38 16.11
N PHE A 320 -17.54 -12.48 15.43
CA PHE A 320 -18.89 -12.08 15.82
C PHE A 320 -19.85 -13.27 15.88
N ILE A 321 -19.75 -14.21 14.94
CA ILE A 321 -20.58 -15.42 14.90
C ILE A 321 -20.29 -16.30 16.13
N VAL A 322 -19.01 -16.47 16.47
CA VAL A 322 -18.57 -17.25 17.63
C VAL A 322 -19.02 -16.58 18.92
N SER A 323 -18.86 -15.26 19.01
CA SER A 323 -19.34 -14.47 20.15
C SER A 323 -20.84 -14.67 20.32
N LYS A 324 -21.62 -14.55 19.23
CA LYS A 324 -23.07 -14.76 19.30
C LYS A 324 -23.46 -16.19 19.71
N TYR A 325 -22.72 -17.17 19.24
CA TYR A 325 -22.89 -18.57 19.66
C TYR A 325 -22.59 -18.77 21.15
N ASN A 326 -21.47 -18.22 21.63
CA ASN A 326 -21.09 -18.26 23.05
C ASN A 326 -22.10 -17.53 23.95
N GLU A 327 -22.67 -16.42 23.49
CA GLU A 327 -23.77 -15.70 24.15
C GLU A 327 -25.02 -16.58 24.29
N ASN A 328 -25.45 -17.22 23.20
CA ASN A 328 -26.60 -18.13 23.23
C ASN A 328 -26.39 -19.31 24.19
N LEU A 329 -25.21 -19.95 24.16
CA LEU A 329 -24.86 -21.00 25.11
C LEU A 329 -24.90 -20.53 26.56
N SER A 330 -24.47 -19.29 26.82
CA SER A 330 -24.53 -18.68 28.14
C SER A 330 -25.98 -18.50 28.62
N ILE A 331 -26.86 -18.01 27.74
CA ILE A 331 -28.28 -17.81 28.04
C ILE A 331 -28.95 -19.15 28.34
N GLU A 332 -28.77 -20.15 27.48
CA GLU A 332 -29.34 -21.50 27.68
C GLU A 332 -28.90 -22.12 29.00
N LYS A 333 -27.61 -21.99 29.33
CA LYS A 333 -27.09 -22.48 30.60
C LYS A 333 -27.74 -21.78 31.80
N THR A 334 -27.88 -20.46 31.74
CA THR A 334 -28.50 -19.67 32.80
C THR A 334 -29.98 -20.02 32.98
N GLN A 335 -30.72 -20.15 31.87
CA GLN A 335 -32.12 -20.59 31.90
C GLN A 335 -32.27 -21.97 32.54
N ARG A 336 -31.41 -22.91 32.17
CA ARG A 336 -31.40 -24.25 32.76
C ARG A 336 -31.12 -24.21 34.26
N GLU A 337 -30.15 -23.41 34.70
CA GLU A 337 -29.86 -23.23 36.13
C GLU A 337 -31.08 -22.68 36.89
N ILE A 338 -31.75 -21.65 36.35
CA ILE A 338 -32.98 -21.09 36.95
C ILE A 338 -34.09 -22.14 37.01
N ILE A 339 -34.38 -22.84 35.91
CA ILE A 339 -35.43 -23.88 35.88
C ILE A 339 -35.14 -24.96 36.92
N THR A 340 -33.87 -25.35 37.05
CA THR A 340 -33.44 -26.36 38.02
C THR A 340 -33.66 -25.93 39.46
N MET A 341 -33.53 -24.64 39.79
CA MET A 341 -33.82 -24.13 41.14
C MET A 341 -35.28 -24.35 41.56
N TYR A 342 -36.22 -24.33 40.61
CA TYR A 342 -37.65 -24.52 40.87
C TYR A 342 -38.12 -25.97 40.63
N TYR A 343 -37.44 -26.68 39.74
CA TYR A 343 -37.77 -28.05 39.34
C TYR A 343 -36.52 -28.92 39.39
N ASN A 344 -36.22 -29.50 40.56
CA ASN A 344 -35.03 -30.34 40.75
C ASN A 344 -34.95 -31.54 39.79
N ASP A 345 -36.09 -32.11 39.40
CA ASP A 345 -36.14 -33.22 38.43
C ASP A 345 -35.68 -32.80 37.01
N PHE A 346 -35.53 -31.51 36.73
CA PHE A 346 -35.03 -31.00 35.46
C PHE A 346 -33.53 -31.27 35.25
N ILE A 347 -32.80 -31.67 36.30
CA ILE A 347 -31.41 -32.13 36.19
C ILE A 347 -31.33 -33.37 35.28
N ASP A 348 -32.30 -34.26 35.39
CA ASP A 348 -32.36 -35.54 34.66
C ASP A 348 -32.89 -35.39 33.22
N PHE A 349 -33.26 -34.17 32.81
CA PHE A 349 -33.68 -33.87 31.44
C PHE A 349 -32.45 -33.76 30.51
N GLN A 350 -32.40 -34.63 29.50
CA GLN A 350 -31.41 -34.60 28.42
C GLN A 350 -32.09 -34.15 27.13
N ILE A 351 -31.76 -32.92 26.71
CA ILE A 351 -32.27 -32.31 25.49
C ILE A 351 -31.15 -32.38 24.44
N GLN A 352 -31.39 -33.11 23.36
CA GLN A 352 -30.48 -33.14 22.21
C GLN A 352 -31.00 -32.18 21.15
N LYS A 353 -30.23 -31.14 20.83
CA LYS A 353 -30.52 -30.16 19.78
C LYS A 353 -29.59 -30.38 18.58
N ASN A 354 -30.06 -30.04 17.38
CA ASN A 354 -29.18 -29.95 16.22
C ASN A 354 -28.38 -28.64 16.21
N TRP A 355 -27.49 -28.46 15.23
CA TRP A 355 -26.69 -27.24 15.09
C TRP A 355 -27.51 -25.96 14.83
N LEU A 356 -28.77 -26.11 14.38
CA LEU A 356 -29.74 -25.02 14.21
C LEU A 356 -30.58 -24.76 15.48
N GLY A 357 -30.31 -25.46 16.58
CA GLY A 357 -31.03 -25.31 17.85
C GLY A 357 -32.39 -26.02 17.93
N LYS A 358 -32.80 -26.79 16.92
CA LYS A 358 -34.04 -27.57 16.95
C LYS A 358 -33.88 -28.80 17.84
N VAL A 359 -34.84 -29.03 18.72
CA VAL A 359 -34.89 -30.21 19.59
C VAL A 359 -35.14 -31.46 18.73
N GLN A 360 -34.23 -32.43 18.80
CA GLN A 360 -34.33 -33.69 18.07
C GLN A 360 -34.77 -34.85 18.97
N ARG A 361 -34.37 -34.84 20.25
CA ARG A 361 -34.77 -35.85 21.23
C ARG A 361 -34.83 -35.25 22.63
N VAL A 362 -35.81 -35.70 23.42
CA VAL A 362 -35.97 -35.35 24.82
C VAL A 362 -36.07 -36.63 25.63
N ASN A 363 -35.10 -36.84 26.51
CA ASN A 363 -35.06 -37.98 27.41
C ASN A 363 -35.10 -37.50 28.85
N CYS A 364 -35.96 -38.10 29.68
CA CYS A 364 -35.96 -37.91 31.11
C CYS A 364 -35.96 -39.28 31.80
N LYS A 365 -34.97 -39.51 32.68
CA LYS A 365 -34.81 -40.77 33.44
C LYS A 365 -34.86 -42.03 32.57
N GLY A 366 -34.31 -41.98 31.36
CA GLY A 366 -34.22 -43.10 30.42
C GLY A 366 -35.45 -43.32 29.54
N LYS A 367 -36.48 -42.47 29.65
CA LYS A 367 -37.69 -42.52 28.81
C LYS A 367 -37.65 -41.41 27.77
N GLU A 368 -37.91 -41.76 26.51
CA GLU A 368 -38.07 -40.80 25.43
C GLU A 368 -39.49 -40.25 25.43
N TYR A 369 -39.61 -38.92 25.35
CA TYR A 369 -40.89 -38.22 25.39
C TYR A 369 -41.25 -37.69 24.00
N ASP A 370 -42.55 -37.53 23.75
CA ASP A 370 -43.08 -36.95 22.51
C ASP A 370 -42.49 -35.54 22.27
N LEU A 371 -41.89 -35.35 21.10
CA LEU A 371 -41.18 -34.13 20.69
C LEU A 371 -42.08 -32.90 20.74
N GLN A 372 -43.31 -32.99 20.23
CA GLN A 372 -44.18 -31.82 20.10
C GLN A 372 -44.61 -31.29 21.48
N LYS A 373 -45.04 -32.20 22.35
CA LYS A 373 -45.44 -31.84 23.72
C LYS A 373 -44.25 -31.41 24.57
N SER A 374 -43.09 -32.03 24.36
CA SER A 374 -41.87 -31.66 25.06
C SER A 374 -41.41 -30.26 24.65
N GLU A 375 -41.47 -29.91 23.37
CA GLU A 375 -41.14 -28.58 22.87
C GLU A 375 -42.07 -27.50 23.44
N GLU A 376 -43.38 -27.76 23.53
CA GLU A 376 -44.33 -26.84 24.15
C GLU A 376 -44.01 -26.58 25.64
N ILE A 377 -43.71 -27.65 26.39
CA ILE A 377 -43.34 -27.55 27.81
C ILE A 377 -42.03 -26.80 27.98
N LEU A 378 -41.01 -27.10 27.18
CA LEU A 378 -39.70 -26.44 27.22
C LEU A 378 -39.84 -24.95 26.91
N ASN A 379 -40.59 -24.59 25.87
CA ASN A 379 -40.86 -23.20 25.52
C ASN A 379 -41.56 -22.44 26.66
N ARG A 380 -42.49 -23.11 27.38
CA ARG A 380 -43.15 -22.51 28.54
C ARG A 380 -42.18 -22.32 29.71
N LEU A 381 -41.33 -23.30 29.99
CA LEU A 381 -40.31 -23.20 31.04
C LEU A 381 -39.27 -22.12 30.73
N ASP A 382 -38.85 -21.99 29.47
CA ASP A 382 -37.92 -20.95 29.03
C ASP A 382 -38.51 -19.56 29.22
N ARG A 383 -39.79 -19.34 28.89
CA ARG A 383 -40.49 -18.07 29.16
C ARG A 383 -40.52 -17.74 30.64
N ILE A 384 -40.84 -18.71 31.49
CA ILE A 384 -40.86 -18.54 32.94
C ILE A 384 -39.44 -18.19 33.44
N ALA A 385 -38.41 -18.87 32.93
CA ALA A 385 -37.02 -18.62 33.30
C ALA A 385 -36.57 -17.20 32.92
N ILE A 386 -36.95 -16.72 31.73
CA ILE A 386 -36.67 -15.36 31.26
C ILE A 386 -37.37 -14.32 32.17
N GLU A 387 -38.66 -14.52 32.47
CA GLU A 387 -39.40 -13.64 33.37
C GLU A 387 -38.83 -13.63 34.80
N LYS A 388 -38.31 -14.78 35.26
CA LYS A 388 -37.67 -14.94 36.57
C LYS A 388 -36.27 -14.34 36.64
N MET A 389 -35.58 -14.24 35.50
CA MET A 389 -34.28 -13.59 35.39
C MET A 389 -34.37 -12.05 35.37
N ASN A 390 -35.57 -11.49 35.22
CA ASN A 390 -35.78 -10.05 35.22
C ASN A 390 -35.47 -9.43 36.60
N TYR A 391 -34.68 -8.35 36.61
CA TYR A 391 -34.29 -7.60 37.81
C TYR A 391 -35.47 -7.28 38.75
N LEU A 392 -36.62 -6.89 38.20
CA LEU A 392 -37.83 -6.60 38.99
C LEU A 392 -38.33 -7.82 39.77
N ASN A 393 -38.25 -9.00 39.17
CA ASN A 393 -38.68 -10.26 39.80
C ASN A 393 -37.70 -10.66 40.90
N LEU A 394 -36.40 -10.51 40.65
CA LEU A 394 -35.36 -10.77 41.64
C LEU A 394 -35.46 -9.83 42.85
N GLN A 395 -35.71 -8.54 42.63
CA GLN A 395 -35.96 -7.58 43.71
C GLN A 395 -37.19 -7.98 44.54
N ASN A 396 -38.26 -8.43 43.88
CA ASN A 396 -39.45 -8.92 44.56
C ASN A 396 -39.19 -10.21 45.35
N GLU A 397 -38.42 -11.16 44.82
CA GLU A 397 -38.07 -12.39 45.56
C GLU A 397 -37.14 -12.09 46.75
N VAL A 398 -36.19 -11.15 46.62
CA VAL A 398 -35.37 -10.67 47.74
C VAL A 398 -36.25 -9.98 48.79
N ALA A 399 -37.20 -9.14 48.37
CA ALA A 399 -38.14 -8.50 49.29
C ALA A 399 -39.03 -9.52 50.02
N LYS A 400 -39.49 -10.58 49.35
CA LYS A 400 -40.21 -11.68 50.00
C LYS A 400 -39.33 -12.43 50.99
N LEU A 401 -38.09 -12.76 50.65
CA LEU A 401 -37.14 -13.37 51.58
C LEU A 401 -36.89 -12.47 52.79
N GLN A 402 -36.74 -11.17 52.56
CA GLN A 402 -36.61 -10.18 53.63
C GLN A 402 -37.86 -10.16 54.52
N LEU A 403 -39.06 -10.23 53.96
CA LEU A 403 -40.31 -10.31 54.72
C LEU A 403 -40.41 -11.61 55.52
N ILE A 404 -40.08 -12.76 54.93
CA ILE A 404 -40.07 -14.06 55.62
C ILE A 404 -39.06 -14.05 56.76
N LEU A 405 -37.85 -13.53 56.52
CA LEU A 405 -36.85 -13.34 57.57
C LEU A 405 -37.40 -12.44 58.68
N GLN A 406 -38.01 -11.31 58.33
CA GLN A 406 -38.59 -10.36 59.29
C GLN A 406 -39.70 -10.98 60.11
N GLU A 407 -40.51 -11.84 59.52
CA GLU A 407 -41.59 -12.56 60.20
C GLU A 407 -41.04 -13.63 61.16
N HIS A 408 -39.96 -14.34 60.78
CA HIS A 408 -39.44 -15.46 61.56
C HIS A 408 -38.42 -15.06 62.64
N LEU A 409 -37.62 -14.01 62.41
CA LEU A 409 -36.59 -13.53 63.34
C LEU A 409 -37.05 -12.28 64.11
N GLY A 410 -38.05 -11.56 63.61
CA GLY A 410 -38.44 -10.25 64.12
C GLY A 410 -37.48 -9.13 63.68
N LEU A 411 -38.02 -7.94 63.45
CA LEU A 411 -37.25 -6.76 62.99
C LEU A 411 -36.04 -6.43 63.87
N GLN A 412 -36.14 -6.66 65.19
CA GLN A 412 -35.06 -6.35 66.14
C GLN A 412 -33.88 -7.32 66.04
N GLN A 413 -34.09 -8.61 65.76
CA GLN A 413 -32.98 -9.56 65.59
C GLN A 413 -32.29 -9.36 64.25
N ILE A 414 -33.05 -9.10 63.17
CA ILE A 414 -32.45 -8.77 61.87
C ILE A 414 -31.62 -7.50 61.95
N LYS A 415 -32.13 -6.47 62.62
CA LYS A 415 -31.36 -5.25 62.85
C LYS A 415 -30.08 -5.54 63.63
N LYS A 416 -30.14 -6.40 64.66
CA LYS A 416 -28.97 -6.85 65.43
C LYS A 416 -27.95 -7.67 64.61
N TYR A 417 -28.41 -8.48 63.65
CA TYR A 417 -27.56 -9.26 62.73
C TYR A 417 -26.99 -8.42 61.57
N LEU A 418 -27.71 -7.41 61.09
CA LEU A 418 -27.23 -6.46 60.08
C LEU A 418 -26.29 -5.41 60.70
N GLU A 419 -26.51 -5.04 61.97
CA GLU A 419 -25.62 -4.19 62.76
C GLU A 419 -24.39 -4.95 63.29
N SER A 420 -24.42 -6.29 63.35
CA SER A 420 -23.22 -7.09 63.57
C SER A 420 -22.35 -7.06 62.31
N LYS A 421 -21.67 -5.93 62.11
CA LYS A 421 -20.44 -5.89 61.31
C LYS A 421 -19.50 -6.89 61.96
N PHE A 422 -19.17 -7.98 61.27
CA PHE A 422 -18.01 -8.79 61.66
C PHE A 422 -16.77 -7.90 61.53
N THR A 423 -16.32 -7.29 62.62
CA THR A 423 -15.03 -6.61 62.67
C THR A 423 -13.93 -7.67 62.70
N LEU A 424 -13.00 -7.59 61.75
CA LEU A 424 -11.83 -8.48 61.66
C LEU A 424 -11.01 -8.48 62.96
N GLU A 425 -11.06 -7.38 63.73
CA GLU A 425 -10.43 -7.23 65.05
C GLU A 425 -10.83 -8.34 66.03
N SER A 426 -12.11 -8.75 66.05
CA SER A 426 -12.58 -9.80 66.96
C SER A 426 -12.01 -11.20 66.65
N LEU A 427 -11.53 -11.41 65.42
CA LEU A 427 -10.84 -12.63 64.99
C LEU A 427 -9.34 -12.57 65.32
N PHE A 428 -8.71 -11.40 65.22
CA PHE A 428 -7.31 -11.19 65.63
C PHE A 428 -7.13 -11.31 67.15
N ASP A 429 -8.06 -10.79 67.93
CA ASP A 429 -8.08 -10.93 69.39
C ASP A 429 -8.30 -12.38 69.84
N LYS A 430 -9.17 -13.14 69.14
CA LYS A 430 -9.43 -14.56 69.42
C LYS A 430 -8.27 -15.48 69.01
N LEU A 431 -7.48 -15.09 68.00
CA LEU A 431 -6.31 -15.84 67.53
C LEU A 431 -5.02 -15.44 68.25
N GLY A 432 -5.07 -14.46 69.16
CA GLY A 432 -3.94 -14.07 70.00
C GLY A 432 -2.73 -13.55 69.21
N ILE A 433 -2.96 -12.86 68.09
CA ILE A 433 -1.88 -12.28 67.27
C ILE A 433 -1.57 -10.88 67.82
N PRO A 434 -0.44 -10.64 68.50
CA PRO A 434 -0.16 -9.35 69.11
C PRO A 434 0.16 -8.29 68.06
N GLU A 435 -0.41 -7.10 68.24
CA GLU A 435 -0.12 -5.90 67.47
C GLU A 435 1.35 -5.51 67.63
N LYS A 436 2.07 -5.43 66.51
CA LYS A 436 3.49 -5.09 66.49
C LYS A 436 3.64 -3.57 66.47
N ILE A 437 3.78 -2.97 67.65
CA ILE A 437 4.12 -1.55 67.79
C ILE A 437 5.56 -1.34 67.29
N SER A 438 5.71 -0.68 66.15
CA SER A 438 7.01 -0.22 65.66
C SER A 438 7.26 1.22 66.11
N GLN A 439 8.04 1.37 67.17
CA GLN A 439 8.71 2.63 67.50
C GLN A 439 9.84 2.87 66.50
N GLN A 440 9.89 4.05 65.87
CA GLN A 440 11.14 4.69 65.48
C GLN A 440 10.93 6.21 65.45
N GLU A 441 11.46 6.89 66.47
CA GLU A 441 11.87 8.28 66.37
C GLU A 441 13.28 8.37 65.74
N ILE A 442 13.60 9.60 65.34
CA ILE A 442 14.92 10.22 65.13
C ILE A 442 15.52 10.11 63.72
N ASN A 443 15.36 11.17 62.91
CA ASN A 443 16.43 12.16 62.62
C ASN A 443 16.01 13.15 61.52
N GLN A 444 15.97 14.44 61.90
CA GLN A 444 16.13 15.58 60.99
C GLN A 444 17.63 15.90 60.89
N ILE A 445 18.12 16.26 59.69
CA ILE A 445 19.01 17.42 59.39
C ILE A 445 19.41 17.41 57.88
N HIS A 446 19.16 18.57 57.26
CA HIS A 446 19.72 19.26 56.08
C HIS A 446 20.60 18.60 55.00
N ALA A 447 20.37 19.04 53.75
CA ALA A 447 21.39 19.72 52.93
C ALA A 447 20.76 20.70 51.90
N GLN A 448 21.20 21.96 51.94
CA GLN A 448 21.12 22.96 50.86
C GLN A 448 22.26 22.71 49.85
N GLN A 449 22.02 22.90 48.55
CA GLN A 449 22.94 23.62 47.66
C GLN A 449 22.25 24.04 46.35
N GLU A 450 22.66 25.22 45.88
CA GLU A 450 22.06 26.10 44.87
C GLU A 450 22.60 25.89 43.43
N LEU A 451 22.07 26.76 42.54
CA LEU A 451 22.48 27.18 41.18
C LEU A 451 21.79 26.43 40.03
N GLN A 452 21.13 27.08 39.04
CA GLN A 452 21.16 28.46 38.55
C GLN A 452 19.96 28.76 37.62
N GLN A 453 19.37 29.97 37.76
CA GLN A 453 18.97 30.96 36.71
C GLN A 453 18.16 30.52 35.46
N GLU A 454 17.11 31.20 34.94
CA GLU A 454 16.86 32.65 34.78
C GLU A 454 15.39 32.95 34.33
N VAL A 455 14.86 34.15 34.70
CA VAL A 455 14.01 35.11 33.91
C VAL A 455 12.57 34.73 33.53
N VAL A 456 11.53 35.57 33.54
CA VAL A 456 11.03 36.82 34.19
C VAL A 456 9.64 37.10 33.55
N GLN A 457 8.83 37.96 34.20
CA GLN A 457 7.56 38.63 33.77
C GLN A 457 6.25 37.86 34.00
N GLN A 458 5.46 38.19 35.04
CA GLN A 458 4.54 39.35 35.20
C GLN A 458 3.34 39.34 34.23
N LEU A 459 2.13 39.15 34.74
CA LEU A 459 1.15 40.25 34.93
C LEU A 459 -0.13 39.75 35.63
N ASN A 460 -0.53 40.54 36.63
CA ASN A 460 -1.82 40.57 37.30
C ASN A 460 -2.99 40.78 36.31
N ILE A 461 -4.21 40.44 36.73
CA ILE A 461 -5.27 41.42 37.02
C ILE A 461 -6.42 40.71 37.76
N GLU A 462 -6.79 41.30 38.90
CA GLU A 462 -7.95 41.03 39.75
C GLU A 462 -9.27 41.49 39.11
N GLY A 463 -10.39 40.95 39.61
CA GLY A 463 -11.74 41.43 39.29
C GLY A 463 -12.84 40.69 40.04
N GLU A 464 -12.97 40.99 41.34
CA GLU A 464 -14.15 40.92 42.22
C GLU A 464 -15.49 41.36 41.54
N ILE A 465 -16.75 41.06 41.94
CA ILE A 465 -17.41 40.52 43.15
C ILE A 465 -18.92 40.25 42.88
N ASP A 466 -19.51 39.31 43.64
CA ASP A 466 -20.92 39.12 44.11
C ASP A 466 -22.16 38.90 43.19
N SER A 467 -22.90 37.79 43.41
CA SER A 467 -23.96 37.71 44.44
C SER A 467 -24.89 36.45 44.34
N LYS A 468 -25.05 35.76 45.48
CA LYS A 468 -26.23 35.10 46.09
C LYS A 468 -27.20 34.13 45.33
N PHE A 469 -27.22 32.89 45.86
CA PHE A 469 -28.35 32.04 46.32
C PHE A 469 -29.44 31.46 45.37
N ASN A 470 -29.54 30.12 45.35
CA ASN A 470 -30.68 29.23 45.76
C ASN A 470 -30.59 27.90 44.97
N LYS A 471 -30.34 26.73 45.58
CA LYS A 471 -31.26 25.92 46.40
C LYS A 471 -32.54 25.44 45.68
N ASP A 472 -32.46 25.05 44.40
CA ASP A 472 -33.56 24.37 43.68
C ASP A 472 -33.11 23.26 42.69
N ILE A 473 -31.82 22.88 42.67
CA ILE A 473 -31.29 21.94 41.64
C ILE A 473 -31.31 20.47 42.10
N VAL A 474 -31.54 20.19 43.38
CA VAL A 474 -31.41 18.82 43.93
C VAL A 474 -32.76 18.05 43.96
N GLU A 475 -33.91 18.73 43.89
CA GLU A 475 -35.23 18.07 43.88
C GLU A 475 -35.69 17.63 42.48
N GLN A 476 -35.22 18.28 41.41
CA GLN A 476 -35.58 17.91 40.02
C GLN A 476 -34.85 16.68 39.48
N GLU A 477 -33.75 16.26 40.10
CA GLU A 477 -32.97 15.09 39.64
C GLU A 477 -33.48 13.76 40.25
N VAL A 478 -34.27 13.85 41.33
CA VAL A 478 -34.83 12.68 42.05
C VAL A 478 -36.17 12.22 41.44
N GLU A 479 -36.99 13.15 40.93
CA GLU A 479 -38.27 12.82 40.29
C GLU A 479 -38.12 12.24 38.87
N LEU A 480 -37.01 12.55 38.17
CA LEU A 480 -36.71 12.01 36.84
C LEU A 480 -36.25 10.54 36.86
N ARG A 481 -35.86 10.00 38.03
CA ARG A 481 -35.32 8.62 38.16
C ARG A 481 -36.33 7.56 38.59
N MET A 482 -37.57 7.91 38.94
CA MET A 482 -38.57 6.95 39.43
C MET A 482 -39.66 6.61 38.42
N GLY A 483 -39.36 6.67 37.12
CA GLY A 483 -40.29 6.40 36.01
C GLY A 483 -41.19 5.17 36.22
N LEU A 484 -42.45 5.44 36.53
CA LEU A 484 -43.58 4.50 36.45
C LEU A 484 -44.80 5.22 35.87
N LEU A 485 -45.07 4.87 34.60
CA LEU A 485 -46.38 4.69 33.96
C LEU A 485 -47.28 5.92 33.75
N ASP A 486 -48.04 6.06 32.66
CA ASP A 486 -48.07 5.43 31.34
C ASP A 486 -49.07 6.24 30.49
N MET A 487 -48.90 6.12 29.18
CA MET A 487 -49.95 6.14 28.15
C MET A 487 -51.08 7.19 28.09
N LYS A 488 -51.04 7.88 26.94
CA LYS A 488 -52.09 7.98 25.90
C LYS A 488 -53.10 9.14 25.94
N THR A 489 -53.12 9.78 24.76
CA THR A 489 -54.25 10.36 24.01
C THR A 489 -54.89 11.61 24.62
N SER A 490 -55.12 12.70 23.90
CA SER A 490 -55.13 12.94 22.45
C SER A 490 -55.44 14.42 22.21
N GLU A 491 -55.03 14.92 21.02
CA GLU A 491 -55.64 16.06 20.30
C GLU A 491 -55.42 17.47 20.89
N ASN A 492 -55.04 18.52 20.15
CA ASN A 492 -55.14 18.76 18.72
C ASN A 492 -54.31 20.03 18.35
N LEU A 493 -54.10 20.21 17.03
CA LEU A 493 -53.65 21.44 16.31
C LEU A 493 -52.12 21.62 16.15
N GLN A 494 -51.53 21.02 15.11
CA GLN A 494 -51.35 21.56 13.73
C GLN A 494 -50.21 22.59 13.62
N PHE A 495 -49.12 22.24 12.92
CA PHE A 495 -48.70 22.89 11.67
C PHE A 495 -47.48 22.18 11.01
N ARG A 496 -47.65 21.86 9.72
CA ARG A 496 -46.66 21.65 8.63
C ARG A 496 -45.74 20.43 8.62
N GLU A 497 -46.19 19.42 7.87
CA GLU A 497 -45.35 18.74 6.88
C GLU A 497 -44.98 19.72 5.76
N GLN A 498 -43.69 19.82 5.43
CA GLN A 498 -43.11 19.92 4.07
C GLN A 498 -41.62 20.26 4.17
N ASN A 499 -40.82 19.63 3.31
CA ASN A 499 -39.41 19.91 2.98
C ASN A 499 -38.33 19.04 3.66
N SER A 500 -38.14 17.85 3.10
CA SER A 500 -36.83 17.18 3.07
C SER A 500 -36.58 16.48 1.72
N ASN A 501 -36.99 17.12 0.62
CA ASN A 501 -36.53 16.80 -0.74
C ASN A 501 -35.68 17.92 -1.35
N LEU A 502 -35.21 18.86 -0.53
CA LEU A 502 -34.48 20.05 -0.97
C LEU A 502 -33.05 20.04 -0.41
N GLN A 503 -32.34 18.94 -0.64
CA GLN A 503 -30.88 18.88 -0.44
C GLN A 503 -30.18 17.89 -1.39
N ILE A 504 -30.92 17.26 -2.31
CA ILE A 504 -30.38 16.37 -3.35
C ILE A 504 -30.50 17.00 -4.76
N GLN A 505 -31.25 18.10 -4.92
CA GLN A 505 -31.38 18.82 -6.20
C GLN A 505 -30.36 19.95 -6.42
N GLU A 506 -29.73 20.49 -5.37
CA GLU A 506 -28.72 21.55 -5.53
C GLU A 506 -27.32 21.02 -5.89
N SER A 507 -27.03 19.75 -5.58
CA SER A 507 -25.77 19.09 -5.97
C SER A 507 -25.77 18.56 -7.41
N LEU A 508 -26.95 18.41 -8.03
CA LEU A 508 -27.09 17.97 -9.42
C LEU A 508 -27.21 19.13 -10.44
N GLN A 509 -27.54 20.34 -10.00
CA GLN A 509 -27.53 21.52 -10.88
C GLN A 509 -26.14 22.17 -11.07
N GLN A 510 -25.18 21.91 -10.19
CA GLN A 510 -23.81 22.41 -10.37
C GLN A 510 -22.96 21.56 -11.34
N ILE A 511 -23.40 20.34 -11.69
CA ILE A 511 -22.70 19.47 -12.64
C ILE A 511 -23.13 19.73 -14.09
N ASN A 512 -24.35 20.25 -14.32
CA ASN A 512 -24.84 20.55 -15.67
C ASN A 512 -24.42 21.93 -16.24
N ASN A 513 -23.84 22.83 -15.42
CA ASN A 513 -23.37 24.14 -15.89
C ASN A 513 -21.89 24.16 -16.34
N TYR A 514 -21.17 23.03 -16.23
CA TYR A 514 -19.78 22.92 -16.74
C TYR A 514 -19.65 22.18 -18.07
N LEU A 515 -20.74 21.65 -18.63
CA LEU A 515 -20.73 20.90 -19.90
C LEU A 515 -21.36 21.64 -21.09
N THR A 516 -21.71 22.91 -20.94
CA THR A 516 -22.31 23.75 -22.01
C THR A 516 -21.44 24.92 -22.45
N VAL A 517 -20.11 24.81 -22.31
CA VAL A 517 -19.15 25.74 -22.93
C VAL A 517 -18.01 24.93 -23.55
N ILE A 518 -18.28 24.23 -24.66
CA ILE A 518 -17.36 23.89 -25.78
C ILE A 518 -18.27 23.22 -26.81
N ASN A 519 -18.94 24.01 -27.65
CA ASN A 519 -19.41 23.62 -28.99
C ASN A 519 -20.25 24.76 -29.58
N VAL A 520 -19.58 25.81 -30.09
CA VAL A 520 -20.01 26.52 -31.30
C VAL A 520 -18.74 27.16 -31.89
N ASP A 521 -18.23 26.61 -32.99
CA ASP A 521 -17.78 27.41 -34.13
C ASP A 521 -17.36 26.48 -35.28
N LYS A 522 -18.37 26.12 -36.07
CA LYS A 522 -18.23 25.76 -37.48
C LYS A 522 -19.60 25.89 -38.13
N THR A 523 -19.78 26.95 -38.91
CA THR A 523 -20.38 26.92 -40.26
C THR A 523 -20.18 28.29 -40.93
N ASP A 524 -19.30 28.30 -41.92
CA ASP A 524 -19.51 28.77 -43.29
C ASP A 524 -20.45 29.97 -43.55
N GLY A 525 -19.89 30.99 -44.23
CA GLY A 525 -20.41 31.31 -45.56
C GLY A 525 -20.49 32.78 -45.98
N ILE A 526 -19.89 33.03 -47.15
CA ILE A 526 -20.35 33.95 -48.22
C ILE A 526 -19.88 35.41 -48.13
N LYS A 527 -18.78 35.77 -48.80
CA LYS A 527 -18.73 36.33 -50.17
C LYS A 527 -17.30 36.59 -50.63
#